data_AF-A0A6V7VTY7-F1
#
_entry.id   AF-A0A6V7VTY7-F1
#
_cell.length_a   1.000
_cell.length_b   1.000
_cell.length_c   1.000
_cell.angle_alpha   90.00
_cell.angle_beta   90.00
_cell.angle_gamma   90.00
#
_symmetry.space_group_name_H-M   'P 1'
#
loop_
_entity.id
_entity.type
_entity.pdbx_description
1 polymer ?
#
loop_
_entity_poly.entity_id
_entity_poly.type
_entity_poly.pdbx_seq_one_letter_code
_entity_poly.pdbx_strand_id
1 'polypeptide(L)'
;NLKEWYRVLLSAVISARALNLGRPVFANEFFECVWDVVIFSQQPKLKRSSQAPTNPEFINCPNICAKLRDEMFLAGRGRLCFYPHTIIICKTGIEPAHSGLPKAGIPPFRTTDFVEISRHFIAQFGCVERYFLLRIGRSSPMGSCEVWVQCESDDHAAEINRKLQEIIQRETEKKQQALQAIRGQQQLNASSLPSSSSPSNPSTSNQYCMYSFASSSTTDSEITKEPLEITEQQQQPILETISEDEQQQQNVTPSSSNNSVDGGRKRREHSSLSQAAREKRIELRECKAKVDSLEKEELEEKLRRKQQQAEWEVAQQRLLLPHYYQQNLNEILPNHS
;
A
#
# COMPACT_ATOMS: atom_id res chain seq x y z
N ASN A 1 16.13 -31.63 7.72
CA ASN A 1 14.80 -32.21 7.99
C ASN A 1 13.73 -31.14 8.27
N LEU A 2 14.02 -30.06 9.02
CA LEU A 2 13.02 -28.99 9.33
C LEU A 2 12.29 -28.36 8.13
N LYS A 3 13.00 -28.10 7.01
CA LYS A 3 12.39 -27.52 5.80
C LYS A 3 11.32 -28.43 5.18
N GLU A 4 11.52 -29.74 5.26
CA GLU A 4 10.58 -30.70 4.69
C GLU A 4 9.31 -30.77 5.53
N TRP A 5 9.47 -30.87 6.85
CA TRP A 5 8.36 -30.76 7.80
C TRP A 5 7.54 -29.48 7.62
N TYR A 6 8.21 -28.34 7.46
CA TYR A 6 7.54 -27.08 7.20
C TYR A 6 6.67 -27.11 5.93
N ARG A 7 7.19 -27.68 4.83
CA ARG A 7 6.43 -27.81 3.58
C ARG A 7 5.21 -28.72 3.72
N VAL A 8 5.37 -29.86 4.38
CA VAL A 8 4.28 -30.80 4.63
C VAL A 8 3.20 -30.16 5.50
N LEU A 9 3.59 -29.49 6.59
CA LEU A 9 2.65 -28.79 7.46
C LEU A 9 1.93 -27.65 6.74
N LEU A 10 2.66 -26.83 5.98
CA LEU A 10 2.08 -25.72 5.23
C LEU A 10 1.06 -26.24 4.19
N SER A 11 1.38 -27.31 3.47
CA SER A 11 0.46 -27.95 2.52
C SER A 11 -0.83 -28.42 3.21
N ALA A 12 -0.70 -29.14 4.33
CA ALA A 12 -1.85 -29.62 5.10
C ALA A 12 -2.72 -28.47 5.64
N VAL A 13 -2.10 -27.40 6.16
CA VAL A 13 -2.80 -26.23 6.67
C VAL A 13 -3.51 -25.46 5.55
N ILE A 14 -2.89 -25.33 4.37
CA ILE A 14 -3.53 -24.73 3.20
C ILE A 14 -4.80 -25.50 2.83
N SER A 15 -4.70 -26.83 2.70
CA SER A 15 -5.85 -27.68 2.35
C SER A 15 -6.97 -27.59 3.40
N ALA A 16 -6.64 -27.69 4.69
CA ALA A 16 -7.61 -27.58 5.77
C ALA A 16 -8.31 -26.21 5.78
N ARG A 17 -7.55 -25.12 5.60
CA ARG A 17 -8.11 -23.76 5.56
C ARG A 17 -8.98 -23.54 4.34
N ALA A 18 -8.61 -24.09 3.18
CA ALA A 18 -9.40 -24.00 1.96
C ALA A 18 -10.77 -24.66 2.11
N LEU A 19 -10.83 -25.82 2.77
CA LEU A 19 -12.08 -26.51 3.10
C LEU A 19 -12.94 -25.67 4.07
N ASN A 20 -12.35 -25.15 5.14
CA ASN A 20 -13.09 -24.35 6.14
C ASN A 20 -13.63 -23.02 5.58
N LEU A 21 -12.90 -22.39 4.66
CA LEU A 21 -13.29 -21.12 4.04
C LEU A 21 -14.16 -21.31 2.78
N GLY A 22 -14.23 -22.52 2.22
CA GLY A 22 -14.94 -22.77 0.96
C GLY A 22 -14.32 -22.09 -0.26
N ARG A 23 -13.02 -21.77 -0.21
CA ARG A 23 -12.28 -21.15 -1.33
C ARG A 23 -10.82 -21.60 -1.37
N PRO A 24 -10.13 -21.51 -2.52
CA PRO A 24 -8.69 -21.71 -2.57
C PRO A 24 -7.95 -20.77 -1.60
N VAL A 25 -6.91 -21.30 -0.95
CA VAL A 25 -6.03 -20.56 -0.05
C VAL A 25 -4.61 -20.64 -0.58
N PHE A 26 -3.93 -19.50 -0.67
CA PHE A 26 -2.57 -19.42 -1.16
C PHE A 26 -1.56 -19.23 -0.02
N ALA A 27 -0.32 -19.69 -0.24
CA ALA A 27 0.74 -19.59 0.76
C ALA A 27 1.07 -18.15 1.17
N ASN A 28 0.89 -17.18 0.27
CA ASN A 28 1.10 -15.76 0.53
C ASN A 28 -0.01 -15.11 1.39
N GLU A 29 -1.12 -15.82 1.68
CA GLU A 29 -2.13 -15.36 2.63
C GLU A 29 -1.71 -15.58 4.09
N PHE A 30 -0.68 -16.40 4.32
CA PHE A 30 -0.13 -16.63 5.65
C PHE A 30 0.86 -15.51 6.01
N PHE A 31 0.94 -15.22 7.29
CA PHE A 31 1.94 -14.30 7.82
C PHE A 31 3.34 -14.82 7.52
N GLU A 32 4.23 -13.90 7.16
CA GLU A 32 5.64 -14.23 6.95
C GLU A 32 6.32 -14.61 8.27
N CYS A 33 5.94 -13.92 9.35
CA CYS A 33 6.41 -14.19 10.70
C CYS A 33 5.30 -13.91 11.73
N VAL A 34 5.32 -14.67 12.83
CA VAL A 34 4.38 -14.53 13.95
C VAL A 34 5.12 -14.74 15.27
N TRP A 35 4.85 -13.88 16.25
CA TRP A 35 5.35 -14.03 17.62
C TRP A 35 4.21 -13.90 18.61
N ASP A 36 4.17 -14.81 19.59
CA ASP A 36 3.32 -14.64 20.77
C ASP A 36 3.99 -13.64 21.72
N VAL A 37 3.25 -12.62 22.14
CA VAL A 37 3.78 -11.46 22.84
C VAL A 37 2.79 -10.93 23.89
N VAL A 38 3.24 -10.01 24.74
CA VAL A 38 2.36 -9.26 25.64
C VAL A 38 2.31 -7.79 25.21
N ILE A 39 1.13 -7.36 24.76
CA ILE A 39 0.86 -5.99 24.35
C ILE A 39 0.67 -5.13 25.61
N PHE A 40 1.54 -4.14 25.77
CA PHE A 40 1.56 -3.28 26.95
C PHE A 40 0.60 -2.10 26.78
N SER A 41 -0.30 -1.92 27.74
CA SER A 41 -1.30 -0.83 27.74
C SER A 41 -0.71 0.53 28.10
N GLN A 42 0.46 0.53 28.74
CA GLN A 42 1.20 1.72 29.17
C GLN A 42 2.66 1.59 28.76
N GLN A 43 3.35 2.72 28.64
CA GLN A 43 4.79 2.72 28.39
C GLN A 43 5.53 2.00 29.54
N PRO A 44 6.43 1.04 29.26
CA PRO A 44 7.18 0.35 30.28
C PRO A 44 8.12 1.32 31.01
N LYS A 45 8.29 1.12 32.32
CA LYS A 45 9.26 1.86 33.13
C LYS A 45 10.67 1.32 32.85
N LEU A 46 11.25 1.78 31.75
CA LEU A 46 12.60 1.38 31.34
C LEU A 46 13.65 2.02 32.25
N LYS A 47 14.75 1.32 32.50
CA LYS A 47 15.93 1.93 33.13
C LYS A 47 16.37 3.05 32.22
N ARG A 48 16.36 4.28 32.75
CA ARG A 48 16.64 5.50 31.99
C ARG A 48 18.07 5.40 31.42
N SER A 49 18.19 5.01 30.16
CA SER A 49 19.43 5.14 29.41
C SER A 49 19.74 6.62 29.30
N SER A 50 21.01 7.00 29.50
CA SER A 50 21.51 8.38 29.39
C SER A 50 21.37 8.99 27.98
N GLN A 51 20.77 8.28 27.03
CA GLN A 51 20.54 8.67 25.64
C GLN A 51 19.06 8.72 25.23
N ALA A 52 18.14 9.03 26.16
CA ALA A 52 16.77 9.34 25.75
C ALA A 52 16.77 10.61 24.87
N PRO A 53 16.29 10.56 23.61
CA PRO A 53 16.26 11.74 22.76
C PRO A 53 15.35 12.78 23.39
N THR A 54 15.91 13.94 23.71
CA THR A 54 15.31 15.13 24.33
C THR A 54 14.25 15.81 23.47
N ASN A 55 13.71 15.14 22.46
CA ASN A 55 12.78 15.75 21.53
C ASN A 55 11.35 15.71 22.10
N PRO A 56 10.74 16.87 22.43
CA PRO A 56 9.46 16.95 23.12
C PRO A 56 8.29 16.36 22.32
N GLU A 57 8.39 16.27 20.99
CA GLU A 57 7.41 15.57 20.15
C GLU A 57 7.39 14.05 20.40
N PHE A 58 8.43 13.52 21.06
CA PHE A 58 8.55 12.09 21.35
C PHE A 58 7.99 11.71 22.72
N ILE A 59 7.82 12.68 23.62
CA ILE A 59 7.39 12.47 25.01
C ILE A 59 5.87 12.24 25.10
N ASN A 60 5.09 12.74 24.13
CA ASN A 60 3.62 12.75 24.20
C ASN A 60 2.93 11.83 23.18
N CYS A 61 3.58 10.76 22.70
CA CYS A 61 2.93 9.82 21.80
C CYS A 61 2.02 8.87 22.61
N PRO A 62 0.68 8.87 22.40
CA PRO A 62 -0.20 8.00 23.17
C PRO A 62 -0.03 6.53 22.77
N ASN A 63 -0.15 5.63 23.75
CA ASN A 63 -0.17 4.20 23.49
C ASN A 63 -1.42 3.80 22.69
N ILE A 64 -1.26 2.89 21.72
CA ILE A 64 -2.33 2.39 20.86
C ILE A 64 -3.50 1.79 21.65
N CYS A 65 -3.22 1.12 22.76
CA CYS A 65 -4.25 0.53 23.62
C CYS A 65 -5.12 1.59 24.26
N ALA A 66 -4.58 2.79 24.52
CA ALA A 66 -5.34 3.89 25.10
C ALA A 66 -6.31 4.51 24.09
N LYS A 67 -5.97 4.48 22.79
CA LYS A 67 -6.81 4.97 21.69
C LYS A 67 -7.94 4.01 21.34
N LEU A 68 -7.66 2.71 21.37
CA LEU A 68 -8.61 1.67 20.96
C LEU A 68 -9.45 1.10 22.11
N ARG A 69 -9.48 1.75 23.27
CA ARG A 69 -10.13 1.21 24.48
C ARG A 69 -11.59 0.80 24.26
N ASP A 70 -12.32 1.57 23.47
CA ASP A 70 -13.76 1.38 23.30
C ASP A 70 -14.11 0.40 22.17
N GLU A 71 -13.19 0.23 21.21
CA GLU A 71 -13.41 -0.58 20.01
C GLU A 71 -12.77 -1.96 20.11
N MET A 72 -11.58 -2.06 20.74
CA MET A 72 -10.81 -3.29 20.77
C MET A 72 -9.86 -3.38 21.95
N PHE A 73 -10.14 -4.30 22.87
CA PHE A 73 -9.25 -4.58 23.99
C PHE A 73 -8.00 -5.35 23.52
N LEU A 74 -6.93 -4.61 23.19
CA LEU A 74 -5.66 -5.15 22.72
C LEU A 74 -4.67 -5.55 23.83
N ALA A 75 -4.84 -5.02 25.04
CA ALA A 75 -3.85 -5.18 26.09
C ALA A 75 -3.76 -6.63 26.58
N GLY A 76 -2.55 -7.08 26.91
CA GLY A 76 -2.28 -8.43 27.43
C GLY A 76 -1.72 -9.38 26.38
N ARG A 77 -1.99 -10.68 26.53
CA ARG A 77 -1.43 -11.71 25.63
C ARG A 77 -2.04 -11.60 24.24
N GLY A 78 -1.19 -11.50 23.24
CA GLY A 78 -1.58 -11.39 21.84
C GLY A 78 -0.53 -11.94 20.90
N ARG A 79 -0.71 -11.65 19.62
CA ARG A 79 0.23 -12.00 18.55
C ARG A 79 0.61 -10.77 17.77
N LEU A 80 1.90 -10.71 17.43
CA LEU A 80 2.46 -9.77 16.48
C LEU A 80 2.75 -10.55 15.20
N CYS A 81 2.07 -10.19 14.10
CA CYS A 81 2.15 -10.90 12.84
C CYS A 81 2.58 -9.96 11.72
N PHE A 82 3.54 -10.38 10.90
CA PHE A 82 4.04 -9.56 9.80
C PHE A 82 3.60 -10.11 8.44
N TYR A 83 3.03 -9.22 7.63
CA TYR A 83 3.03 -9.33 6.18
C TYR A 83 4.12 -8.41 5.60
N PRO A 84 4.47 -8.56 4.31
CA PRO A 84 5.43 -7.67 3.68
C PRO A 84 5.05 -6.19 3.78
N HIS A 85 3.77 -5.84 3.72
CA HIS A 85 3.31 -4.43 3.67
C HIS A 85 2.54 -3.97 4.91
N THR A 86 2.16 -4.88 5.80
CA THR A 86 1.30 -4.58 6.95
C THR A 86 1.75 -5.39 8.17
N ILE A 87 1.58 -4.80 9.34
CA ILE A 87 1.75 -5.46 10.64
C ILE A 87 0.38 -5.64 11.24
N ILE A 88 0.07 -6.86 11.68
CA ILE A 88 -1.17 -7.21 12.35
C ILE A 88 -0.87 -7.44 13.83
N ILE A 89 -1.68 -6.84 14.70
CA ILE A 89 -1.70 -7.12 16.13
C ILE A 89 -3.06 -7.70 16.47
N CYS A 90 -3.10 -8.90 17.04
CA CYS A 90 -4.35 -9.58 17.33
C CYS A 90 -4.32 -10.37 18.62
N LYS A 91 -5.51 -10.79 19.09
CA LYS A 91 -5.62 -11.70 20.23
C LYS A 91 -5.18 -13.11 19.84
N THR A 92 -4.77 -13.89 20.84
CA THR A 92 -4.55 -15.33 20.66
C THR A 92 -5.90 -16.05 20.55
N GLY A 93 -5.94 -17.18 19.85
CA GLY A 93 -7.15 -18.00 19.72
C GLY A 93 -8.24 -17.43 18.80
N ILE A 94 -7.89 -16.47 17.93
CA ILE A 94 -8.81 -16.00 16.89
C ILE A 94 -9.00 -17.08 15.82
N GLU A 95 -10.26 -17.31 15.44
CA GLU A 95 -10.62 -18.28 14.40
C GLU A 95 -10.93 -17.56 13.08
N PRO A 96 -10.74 -18.23 11.93
CA PRO A 96 -11.17 -17.69 10.66
C PRO A 96 -12.68 -17.37 10.64
N ALA A 97 -13.05 -16.23 10.06
CA ALA A 97 -14.44 -15.78 10.00
C ALA A 97 -14.98 -15.79 8.57
N HIS A 98 -16.30 -16.00 8.42
CA HIS A 98 -17.00 -15.94 7.14
C HIS A 98 -17.65 -14.57 6.86
N SER A 99 -17.74 -13.71 7.88
CA SER A 99 -18.32 -12.37 7.79
C SER A 99 -17.53 -11.38 8.63
N GLY A 100 -17.70 -10.07 8.34
CA GLY A 100 -16.91 -9.02 8.99
C GLY A 100 -15.44 -9.02 8.58
N LEU A 101 -15.14 -9.54 7.39
CA LEU A 101 -13.79 -9.63 6.85
C LEU A 101 -13.27 -8.28 6.35
N PRO A 102 -11.95 -8.09 6.29
CA PRO A 102 -11.33 -6.98 5.58
C PRO A 102 -11.77 -6.97 4.12
N LYS A 103 -11.74 -5.80 3.48
CA LYS A 103 -12.08 -5.64 2.05
C LYS A 103 -11.26 -6.57 1.14
N ALA A 104 -10.01 -6.85 1.52
CA ALA A 104 -9.13 -7.77 0.79
C ALA A 104 -9.36 -9.26 1.14
N GLY A 105 -10.17 -9.58 2.15
CA GLY A 105 -10.41 -10.94 2.66
C GLY A 105 -9.23 -11.56 3.42
N ILE A 106 -8.17 -10.78 3.67
CA ILE A 106 -6.91 -11.23 4.29
C ILE A 106 -6.49 -10.18 5.36
N PRO A 107 -6.10 -10.60 6.58
CA PRO A 107 -6.26 -11.96 7.08
C PRO A 107 -7.76 -12.30 7.21
N PRO A 108 -8.15 -13.59 7.09
CA PRO A 108 -9.56 -13.98 7.13
C PRO A 108 -10.08 -14.01 8.58
N PHE A 109 -9.86 -12.95 9.33
CA PHE A 109 -10.35 -12.72 10.69
C PHE A 109 -11.34 -11.56 10.68
N ARG A 110 -12.16 -11.43 11.72
CA ARG A 110 -13.05 -10.27 11.83
C ARG A 110 -12.21 -9.02 12.05
N THR A 111 -12.59 -7.91 11.45
CA THR A 111 -11.92 -6.61 11.65
C THR A 111 -11.93 -6.13 13.10
N THR A 112 -12.78 -6.70 13.96
CA THR A 112 -12.84 -6.44 15.41
C THR A 112 -11.85 -7.25 16.24
N ASP A 113 -11.16 -8.22 15.64
CA ASP A 113 -10.26 -9.14 16.36
C ASP A 113 -8.78 -8.76 16.24
N PHE A 114 -8.47 -7.82 15.36
CA PHE A 114 -7.12 -7.39 15.08
C PHE A 114 -7.05 -5.93 14.65
N VAL A 115 -5.85 -5.37 14.77
CA VAL A 115 -5.51 -4.03 14.30
C VAL A 115 -4.44 -4.14 13.25
N GLU A 116 -4.71 -3.49 12.13
CA GLU A 116 -3.83 -3.42 10.97
C GLU A 116 -3.04 -2.12 10.97
N ILE A 117 -1.73 -2.25 10.89
CA ILE A 117 -0.81 -1.13 10.81
C ILE A 117 -0.06 -1.25 9.48
N SER A 118 -0.41 -0.39 8.52
CA SER A 118 0.33 -0.32 7.26
C SER A 118 1.76 0.13 7.51
N ARG A 119 2.71 -0.55 6.88
CA ARG A 119 4.14 -0.27 7.03
C ARG A 119 4.50 1.15 6.61
N HIS A 120 3.74 1.72 5.67
CA HIS A 120 3.93 3.09 5.19
C HIS A 120 3.72 4.14 6.29
N PHE A 121 2.95 3.84 7.32
CA PHE A 121 2.69 4.76 8.44
C PHE A 121 3.65 4.57 9.61
N ILE A 122 4.59 3.63 9.54
CA ILE A 122 5.58 3.42 10.59
C ILE A 122 6.65 4.51 10.49
N ALA A 123 6.68 5.40 11.48
CA ALA A 123 7.65 6.49 11.54
C ALA A 123 8.99 6.02 12.12
N GLN A 124 8.95 5.15 13.12
CA GLN A 124 10.12 4.63 13.82
C GLN A 124 9.79 3.26 14.43
N PHE A 125 10.78 2.40 14.57
CA PHE A 125 10.67 1.15 15.32
C PHE A 125 12.02 0.83 15.97
N GLY A 126 12.01 -0.05 16.96
CA GLY A 126 13.21 -0.45 17.68
C GLY A 126 12.94 -1.47 18.76
N CYS A 127 13.99 -1.88 19.46
CA CYS A 127 13.88 -2.71 20.65
C CYS A 127 14.76 -2.18 21.78
N VAL A 128 14.35 -2.42 23.02
CA VAL A 128 15.07 -2.06 24.23
C VAL A 128 14.77 -3.09 25.31
N GLU A 129 15.82 -3.71 25.87
CA GLU A 129 15.67 -4.91 26.71
C GLU A 129 14.74 -5.93 25.99
N ARG A 130 13.80 -6.54 26.71
CA ARG A 130 12.78 -7.44 26.16
C ARG A 130 11.59 -6.75 25.50
N TYR A 131 11.65 -5.45 25.22
CA TYR A 131 10.53 -4.72 24.62
C TYR A 131 10.82 -4.35 23.18
N PHE A 132 9.85 -4.60 22.31
CA PHE A 132 9.78 -4.09 20.95
C PHE A 132 8.83 -2.89 20.90
N LEU A 133 9.23 -1.84 20.19
CA LEU A 133 8.52 -0.58 20.06
C LEU A 133 8.23 -0.29 18.59
N LEU A 134 6.98 0.08 18.31
CA LEU A 134 6.55 0.64 17.04
C LEU A 134 5.98 2.04 17.24
N ARG A 135 6.46 3.03 16.50
CA ARG A 135 5.89 4.37 16.47
C ARG A 135 5.19 4.61 15.13
N ILE A 136 3.92 4.92 15.23
CA ILE A 136 3.03 5.22 14.10
C ILE A 136 2.97 6.73 13.91
N GLY A 137 3.12 7.18 12.67
CA GLY A 137 3.13 8.59 12.29
C GLY A 137 1.75 9.24 12.29
N ARG A 138 1.75 10.58 12.19
CA ARG A 138 0.53 11.42 12.19
C ARG A 138 -0.40 11.16 11.01
N SER A 139 0.12 10.70 9.88
CA SER A 139 -0.64 10.39 8.67
C SER A 139 -1.39 9.06 8.71
N SER A 140 -1.21 8.25 9.77
CA SER A 140 -2.00 7.05 9.98
C SER A 140 -3.48 7.40 10.19
N PRO A 141 -4.43 6.57 9.73
CA PRO A 141 -5.84 6.70 10.09
C PRO A 141 -6.09 6.75 11.60
N MET A 142 -5.20 6.13 12.39
CA MET A 142 -5.26 6.15 13.86
C MET A 142 -4.59 7.38 14.48
N GLY A 143 -3.98 8.26 13.67
CA GLY A 143 -3.08 9.33 14.09
C GLY A 143 -1.81 8.81 14.77
N SER A 144 -0.98 9.76 15.25
CA SER A 144 0.29 9.42 15.92
C SER A 144 0.06 8.60 17.18
N CYS A 145 0.69 7.44 17.29
CA CYS A 145 0.63 6.60 18.49
C CYS A 145 1.85 5.67 18.56
N GLU A 146 2.01 5.00 19.69
CA GLU A 146 3.04 4.01 19.91
C GLU A 146 2.47 2.66 20.34
N VAL A 147 3.15 1.60 19.96
CA VAL A 147 2.86 0.22 20.34
C VAL A 147 4.05 -0.28 21.12
N TRP A 148 3.78 -0.73 22.35
CA TRP A 148 4.77 -1.41 23.17
C TRP A 148 4.41 -2.89 23.26
N VAL A 149 5.38 -3.72 22.92
CA VAL A 149 5.23 -5.17 22.91
C VAL A 149 6.33 -5.76 23.77
N GLN A 150 5.96 -6.46 24.82
CA GLN A 150 6.88 -7.23 25.64
C GLN A 150 7.07 -8.61 25.03
N CYS A 151 8.33 -8.96 24.83
CA CYS A 151 8.78 -10.26 24.34
C CYS A 151 9.22 -11.14 25.52
N GLU A 152 9.43 -12.43 25.25
CA GLU A 152 9.91 -13.37 26.26
C GLU A 152 11.34 -13.02 26.75
N SER A 153 12.20 -12.56 25.84
CA SER A 153 13.58 -12.19 26.11
C SER A 153 14.05 -11.01 25.25
N ASP A 154 15.19 -10.44 25.60
CA ASP A 154 15.88 -9.39 24.83
C ASP A 154 16.26 -9.90 23.43
N ASP A 155 16.69 -11.16 23.32
CA ASP A 155 17.02 -11.80 22.04
C ASP A 155 15.79 -11.89 21.12
N HIS A 156 14.61 -12.22 21.66
CA HIS A 156 13.36 -12.24 20.89
C HIS A 156 12.97 -10.83 20.41
N ALA A 157 13.14 -9.81 21.25
CA ALA A 157 12.87 -8.43 20.85
C ALA A 157 13.82 -7.98 19.72
N ALA A 158 15.11 -8.34 19.83
CA ALA A 158 16.11 -8.07 18.80
C ALA A 158 15.83 -8.84 17.50
N GLU A 159 15.35 -10.08 17.58
CA GLU A 159 14.95 -10.86 16.42
C GLU A 159 13.75 -10.23 15.68
N ILE A 160 12.69 -9.85 16.40
CA ILE A 160 11.54 -9.16 15.81
C ILE A 160 11.99 -7.88 15.09
N ASN A 161 12.83 -7.08 15.74
CA ASN A 161 13.37 -5.86 15.18
C ASN A 161 14.18 -6.11 13.89
N ARG A 162 15.08 -7.10 13.92
CA ARG A 162 15.87 -7.51 12.76
C ARG A 162 14.97 -7.99 11.62
N LYS A 163 13.94 -8.78 11.92
CA LYS A 163 13.00 -9.30 10.92
C LYS A 163 12.20 -8.20 10.24
N LEU A 164 11.72 -7.21 11.00
CA LEU A 164 11.04 -6.06 10.42
C LEU A 164 11.99 -5.26 9.52
N GLN A 165 13.25 -5.08 9.93
CA GLN A 165 14.27 -4.41 9.12
C GLN A 165 14.56 -5.16 7.81
N GLU A 166 14.71 -6.49 7.87
CA GLU A 166 14.89 -7.34 6.68
C GLU A 166 13.71 -7.22 5.70
N ILE A 167 12.46 -7.20 6.20
CA ILE A 167 11.26 -7.02 5.39
C ILE A 167 11.26 -5.63 4.73
N ILE A 168 11.51 -4.57 5.51
CA ILE A 168 11.55 -3.19 4.99
C ILE A 168 12.60 -3.04 3.89
N GLN A 169 13.81 -3.55 4.12
CA GLN A 169 14.92 -3.45 3.17
C GLN A 169 14.57 -4.16 1.87
N ARG A 170 14.13 -5.42 1.96
CA ARG A 170 13.73 -6.23 0.80
C ARG A 170 12.64 -5.58 -0.04
N GLU A 171 11.61 -5.03 0.60
CA GLU A 171 10.51 -4.39 -0.11
C GLU A 171 10.90 -3.03 -0.72
N THR A 172 11.85 -2.34 -0.10
CA THR A 172 12.44 -1.11 -0.67
C THR A 172 13.27 -1.43 -1.92
N GLU A 173 14.10 -2.47 -1.87
CA GLU A 173 14.89 -2.93 -3.01
C GLU A 173 14.01 -3.38 -4.17
N LYS A 174 12.95 -4.16 -3.92
CA LYS A 174 11.97 -4.54 -4.94
C LYS A 174 11.34 -3.32 -5.62
N LYS A 175 10.95 -2.30 -4.83
CA LYS A 175 10.40 -1.06 -5.38
C LYS A 175 11.43 -0.31 -6.23
N GLN A 176 12.68 -0.24 -5.78
CA GLN A 176 13.76 0.40 -6.52
C GLN A 176 14.06 -0.32 -7.84
N GLN A 177 14.12 -1.65 -7.82
CA GLN A 177 14.32 -2.48 -9.01
C GLN A 177 13.17 -2.30 -10.01
N ALA A 178 11.91 -2.29 -9.55
CA ALA A 178 10.76 -2.03 -10.41
C ALA A 178 10.83 -0.64 -11.06
N LEU A 179 11.18 0.39 -10.29
CA LEU A 179 11.36 1.75 -10.83
C LEU A 179 12.53 1.84 -11.82
N GLN A 180 13.61 1.10 -11.60
CA GLN A 180 14.73 1.02 -12.52
C GLN A 180 14.35 0.29 -13.82
N ALA A 181 13.59 -0.81 -13.73
CA ALA A 181 13.10 -1.54 -14.90
C ALA A 181 12.20 -0.66 -15.79
N ILE A 182 11.30 0.12 -15.17
CA ILE A 182 10.44 1.08 -15.89
C ILE A 182 11.30 2.16 -16.59
N ARG A 183 12.30 2.73 -15.90
CA ARG A 183 13.22 3.71 -16.51
C ARG A 183 14.07 3.10 -17.64
N GLY A 184 14.51 1.85 -17.51
CA GLY A 184 15.27 1.14 -18.54
C GLY A 184 14.45 0.87 -19.80
N GLN A 185 13.15 0.57 -19.67
CA GLN A 185 12.24 0.43 -20.81
C GLN A 185 11.98 1.77 -21.52
N GLN A 186 11.91 2.88 -20.78
CA GLN A 186 11.80 4.21 -21.38
C GLN A 186 13.04 4.61 -22.19
N GLN A 187 14.24 4.17 -21.80
CA GLN A 187 15.46 4.40 -22.59
C GLN A 187 15.53 3.54 -23.86
N LEU A 188 15.06 2.29 -23.82
CA LEU A 188 15.00 1.44 -25.02
C LEU A 188 14.01 1.96 -26.08
N ASN A 189 12.97 2.69 -25.67
CA ASN A 189 12.05 3.36 -26.60
C ASN A 189 12.52 4.76 -27.04
N ALA A 190 13.62 5.29 -26.48
CA ALA A 190 14.02 6.69 -26.67
C ALA A 190 15.46 6.91 -27.16
N SER A 191 16.18 5.90 -27.65
CA SER A 191 17.53 6.14 -28.20
C SER A 191 17.92 5.24 -29.36
N SER A 192 17.62 5.72 -30.57
CA SER A 192 18.58 5.73 -31.67
C SER A 192 19.49 6.96 -31.49
N LEU A 193 20.67 6.80 -30.87
CA LEU A 193 21.94 7.51 -31.12
C LEU A 193 22.91 7.29 -29.94
N PRO A 194 24.22 7.01 -30.20
CA PRO A 194 25.17 6.65 -29.16
C PRO A 194 26.03 7.83 -28.71
N SER A 195 26.36 7.89 -27.42
CA SER A 195 27.54 8.61 -26.93
C SER A 195 28.13 7.93 -25.68
N SER A 196 29.39 8.21 -25.44
CA SER A 196 30.43 7.31 -24.96
C SER A 196 30.91 7.51 -23.51
N SER A 197 31.41 6.41 -22.92
CA SER A 197 32.51 6.24 -21.93
C SER A 197 32.40 6.88 -20.52
N SER A 198 32.31 6.11 -19.41
CA SER A 198 33.34 5.37 -18.61
C SER A 198 33.79 6.15 -17.33
N PRO A 199 34.57 5.60 -16.36
CA PRO A 199 34.07 4.99 -15.10
C PRO A 199 34.74 5.52 -13.79
N SER A 200 34.28 5.12 -12.60
CA SER A 200 35.14 4.80 -11.42
C SER A 200 34.37 4.35 -10.16
N ASN A 201 35.00 3.42 -9.43
CA ASN A 201 34.57 2.72 -8.20
C ASN A 201 35.04 3.45 -6.89
N PRO A 202 35.19 2.80 -5.72
CA PRO A 202 34.23 2.76 -4.61
C PRO A 202 34.85 3.26 -3.27
N SER A 203 34.10 3.25 -2.15
CA SER A 203 34.52 2.66 -0.84
C SER A 203 33.79 3.22 0.41
N THR A 204 33.37 2.27 1.26
CA THR A 204 33.39 2.18 2.74
C THR A 204 32.88 3.31 3.65
N SER A 205 31.92 2.99 4.54
CA SER A 205 32.13 2.73 5.99
C SER A 205 30.87 2.95 6.84
N ASN A 206 30.75 2.17 7.91
CA ASN A 206 29.62 1.96 8.84
C ASN A 206 29.11 3.21 9.59
N GLN A 207 27.79 3.29 9.83
CA GLN A 207 27.22 3.72 11.12
C GLN A 207 25.72 3.42 11.23
N TYR A 208 25.29 3.07 12.45
CA TYR A 208 23.94 2.82 12.96
C TYR A 208 22.79 3.43 12.14
N CYS A 209 21.86 2.61 11.66
CA CYS A 209 20.73 3.08 10.87
C CYS A 209 19.50 3.34 11.74
N MET A 210 19.38 4.59 12.20
CA MET A 210 18.09 5.17 12.57
C MET A 210 17.38 5.57 11.28
N TYR A 211 16.52 4.70 10.75
CA TYR A 211 15.68 5.05 9.61
C TYR A 211 14.59 6.02 10.07
N SER A 212 14.86 7.32 9.95
CA SER A 212 13.83 8.36 9.98
C SER A 212 13.31 8.53 8.55
N PHE A 213 12.07 8.13 8.30
CA PHE A 213 11.40 8.45 7.05
C PHE A 213 10.95 9.90 7.12
N ALA A 214 11.71 10.79 6.47
CA ALA A 214 11.27 12.15 6.23
C ALA A 214 10.00 12.10 5.39
N SER A 215 8.86 12.33 6.03
CA SER A 215 7.61 12.62 5.33
C SER A 215 7.74 14.03 4.78
N SER A 216 7.81 14.18 3.46
CA SER A 216 7.74 15.47 2.79
C SER A 216 6.41 16.13 3.16
N SER A 217 6.46 17.17 3.97
CA SER A 217 5.32 18.04 4.28
C SER A 217 5.06 18.94 3.08
N THR A 218 3.98 18.69 2.35
CA THR A 218 3.35 19.71 1.51
C THR A 218 2.63 20.70 2.42
N THR A 219 3.13 21.93 2.44
CA THR A 219 2.46 23.10 3.00
C THR A 219 1.21 23.40 2.19
N ASP A 220 0.04 23.42 2.81
CA ASP A 220 -1.11 24.17 2.29
C ASP A 220 -1.93 24.76 3.44
N SER A 221 -1.77 26.08 3.58
CA SER A 221 -2.84 27.08 3.45
C SER A 221 -4.13 26.87 4.25
N GLU A 222 -4.13 27.48 5.43
CA GLU A 222 -5.19 28.25 6.09
C GLU A 222 -6.50 28.46 5.27
N ILE A 223 -7.58 27.76 5.65
CA ILE A 223 -8.96 28.19 5.38
C ILE A 223 -9.78 27.99 6.66
N THR A 224 -10.37 29.09 7.11
CA THR A 224 -11.27 29.29 8.24
C THR A 224 -12.56 28.47 8.11
N LYS A 225 -12.98 27.86 9.23
CA LYS A 225 -14.29 27.22 9.41
C LYS A 225 -15.28 28.24 9.97
N GLU A 226 -16.54 28.15 9.55
CA GLU A 226 -17.74 28.32 10.38
C GLU A 226 -18.90 27.50 9.77
N PRO A 227 -19.88 27.05 10.57
CA PRO A 227 -20.64 25.82 10.33
C PRO A 227 -22.07 26.10 9.85
N LEU A 228 -22.65 25.17 9.08
CA LEU A 228 -24.09 25.09 8.89
C LEU A 228 -24.57 23.63 8.95
N GLU A 229 -25.76 23.51 9.51
CA GLU A 229 -26.39 22.36 10.13
C GLU A 229 -27.62 21.96 9.29
N ILE A 230 -28.05 20.69 9.37
CA ILE A 230 -29.37 20.12 8.96
C ILE A 230 -29.58 20.06 7.40
N THR A 231 -30.21 19.08 6.73
CA THR A 231 -31.22 18.06 7.04
C THR A 231 -31.21 16.96 5.94
N GLU A 232 -31.51 15.71 6.32
CA GLU A 232 -31.89 14.62 5.42
C GLU A 232 -33.19 14.92 4.65
N GLN A 233 -33.21 14.70 3.32
CA GLN A 233 -34.43 14.25 2.61
C GLN A 233 -34.09 13.35 1.41
N GLN A 234 -34.84 12.25 1.32
CA GLN A 234 -34.97 11.33 0.19
C GLN A 234 -35.58 12.00 -1.06
N GLN A 235 -35.15 11.61 -2.26
CA GLN A 235 -36.02 11.04 -3.33
C GLN A 235 -35.29 10.85 -4.68
N GLN A 236 -35.27 9.58 -5.11
CA GLN A 236 -35.56 8.98 -6.44
C GLN A 236 -34.91 9.51 -7.76
N PRO A 237 -34.68 8.62 -8.74
CA PRO A 237 -33.96 8.92 -9.98
C PRO A 237 -34.92 9.35 -11.11
N ILE A 238 -34.49 10.31 -11.94
CA ILE A 238 -35.16 10.64 -13.21
C ILE A 238 -34.22 10.25 -14.36
N LEU A 239 -34.71 9.30 -15.18
CA LEU A 239 -34.27 9.05 -16.54
C LEU A 239 -34.58 10.29 -17.39
N GLU A 240 -33.65 10.74 -18.23
CA GLU A 240 -34.01 11.27 -19.53
C GLU A 240 -32.86 11.12 -20.54
N THR A 241 -33.28 10.99 -21.78
CA THR A 241 -32.62 10.38 -22.93
C THR A 241 -32.33 11.45 -23.99
N ILE A 242 -31.19 11.32 -24.67
CA ILE A 242 -30.93 11.69 -26.09
C ILE A 242 -30.99 13.20 -26.46
N SER A 243 -29.89 13.75 -27.01
CA SER A 243 -29.82 14.13 -28.44
C SER A 243 -28.44 14.65 -28.83
N GLU A 244 -27.96 14.13 -29.97
CA GLU A 244 -26.88 14.66 -30.80
C GLU A 244 -27.40 15.78 -31.72
N ASP A 245 -26.47 16.38 -32.47
CA ASP A 245 -26.58 17.48 -33.46
C ASP A 245 -26.64 18.91 -32.88
N GLU A 246 -25.96 19.94 -33.41
CA GLU A 246 -25.36 20.14 -34.72
C GLU A 246 -24.29 21.26 -34.70
N GLN A 247 -23.57 21.38 -35.81
CA GLN A 247 -22.46 22.28 -36.13
C GLN A 247 -22.85 23.76 -36.26
N GLN A 248 -21.90 24.69 -36.05
CA GLN A 248 -21.39 25.68 -37.05
C GLN A 248 -20.79 26.96 -36.44
N GLN A 249 -19.59 27.28 -36.93
CA GLN A 249 -19.04 28.59 -37.34
C GLN A 249 -19.29 29.85 -36.48
N GLN A 250 -18.22 30.59 -36.16
CA GLN A 250 -17.94 31.89 -36.82
C GLN A 250 -16.62 32.55 -36.36
N ASN A 251 -15.86 32.96 -37.38
CA ASN A 251 -14.82 33.99 -37.35
C ASN A 251 -15.42 35.35 -36.96
N VAL A 252 -14.80 36.06 -36.03
CA VAL A 252 -15.01 37.52 -35.89
C VAL A 252 -13.67 38.20 -35.56
N THR A 253 -13.19 38.99 -36.51
CA THR A 253 -12.14 40.03 -36.37
C THR A 253 -12.63 41.16 -35.46
N PRO A 254 -11.70 41.95 -34.86
CA PRO A 254 -11.97 43.38 -34.88
C PRO A 254 -10.82 44.25 -35.40
N SER A 255 -11.33 45.29 -36.05
CA SER A 255 -10.80 46.54 -36.59
C SER A 255 -9.82 47.34 -35.73
N SER A 256 -8.97 48.07 -36.45
CA SER A 256 -8.09 49.15 -36.01
C SER A 256 -8.79 50.52 -36.12
N SER A 257 -8.56 51.40 -35.14
CA SER A 257 -8.46 52.86 -35.34
C SER A 257 -7.80 53.59 -34.16
N ASN A 258 -6.55 54.04 -34.37
CA ASN A 258 -5.94 55.38 -34.14
C ASN A 258 -6.46 56.28 -32.99
N ASN A 259 -5.65 56.90 -32.10
CA ASN A 259 -4.46 57.76 -32.34
C ASN A 259 -3.55 57.94 -31.10
N SER A 260 -2.23 58.02 -31.34
CA SER A 260 -1.19 58.99 -30.90
C SER A 260 -1.25 59.58 -29.47
N VAL A 261 -0.21 59.59 -28.62
CA VAL A 261 1.08 60.32 -28.76
C VAL A 261 2.04 59.90 -27.63
N ASP A 262 3.34 59.80 -27.96
CA ASP A 262 4.55 60.00 -27.13
C ASP A 262 4.95 59.00 -26.02
N GLY A 263 6.25 58.73 -25.94
CA GLY A 263 6.85 57.89 -24.89
C GLY A 263 7.79 56.81 -25.42
N GLY A 264 9.10 57.06 -25.31
CA GLY A 264 10.17 56.27 -25.92
C GLY A 264 10.38 54.85 -25.39
N ARG A 265 11.15 54.09 -26.20
CA ARG A 265 12.07 53.01 -25.82
C ARG A 265 11.62 52.07 -24.70
N LYS A 266 11.04 50.93 -25.09
CA LYS A 266 11.35 49.54 -24.64
C LYS A 266 10.19 48.63 -25.02
N ARG A 267 10.17 48.09 -26.24
CA ARG A 267 9.14 47.10 -26.62
C ARG A 267 9.67 46.12 -27.67
N ARG A 268 10.57 45.23 -27.24
CA ARG A 268 10.92 44.00 -27.99
C ARG A 268 10.93 42.73 -27.14
N GLU A 269 10.70 42.81 -25.83
CA GLU A 269 10.84 41.65 -24.92
C GLU A 269 9.51 40.95 -24.56
N HIS A 270 8.35 41.51 -24.90
CA HIS A 270 7.05 40.89 -24.58
C HIS A 270 6.56 39.86 -25.61
N SER A 271 7.20 39.75 -26.78
CA SER A 271 6.81 38.79 -27.83
C SER A 271 7.30 37.37 -27.55
N SER A 272 8.48 37.22 -26.97
CA SER A 272 9.09 35.91 -26.67
C SER A 272 8.41 35.20 -25.50
N LEU A 273 7.95 35.95 -24.48
CA LEU A 273 7.20 35.40 -23.35
C LEU A 273 5.84 34.80 -23.77
N SER A 274 5.19 35.38 -24.78
CA SER A 274 3.92 34.88 -25.33
C SER A 274 4.11 33.58 -26.12
N GLN A 275 5.21 33.46 -26.86
CA GLN A 275 5.55 32.25 -27.62
C GLN A 275 5.93 31.09 -26.69
N ALA A 276 6.76 31.33 -25.67
CA ALA A 276 7.11 30.33 -24.67
C ALA A 276 5.88 29.81 -23.89
N ALA A 277 4.92 30.67 -23.59
CA ALA A 277 3.67 30.26 -22.95
C ALA A 277 2.79 29.39 -23.87
N ARG A 278 2.79 29.64 -25.18
CA ARG A 278 2.08 28.83 -26.17
C ARG A 278 2.73 27.45 -26.33
N GLU A 279 4.06 27.41 -26.41
CA GLU A 279 4.83 26.16 -26.50
C GLU A 279 4.59 25.27 -25.26
N LYS A 280 4.65 25.83 -24.05
CA LYS A 280 4.33 25.09 -22.81
C LYS A 280 2.91 24.52 -22.78
N ARG A 281 1.92 25.22 -23.37
CA ARG A 281 0.54 24.71 -23.46
C ARG A 281 0.42 23.54 -24.43
N ILE A 282 1.20 23.53 -25.52
CA ILE A 282 1.24 22.42 -26.47
C ILE A 282 1.91 21.21 -25.80
N GLU A 283 3.06 21.41 -25.16
CA GLU A 283 3.75 20.37 -24.40
C GLU A 283 2.85 19.75 -23.31
N LEU A 284 2.09 20.57 -22.58
CA LEU A 284 1.17 20.07 -21.55
C LEU A 284 0.05 19.21 -22.14
N ARG A 285 -0.47 19.56 -23.33
CA ARG A 285 -1.49 18.76 -24.03
C ARG A 285 -0.93 17.44 -24.52
N GLU A 286 0.28 17.44 -25.06
CA GLU A 286 0.97 16.21 -25.49
C GLU A 286 1.30 15.30 -24.30
N CYS A 287 1.76 15.87 -23.19
CA CYS A 287 1.98 15.12 -21.95
C CYS A 287 0.68 14.51 -21.43
N LYS A 288 -0.43 15.26 -21.43
CA LYS A 288 -1.74 14.74 -21.03
C LYS A 288 -2.19 13.58 -21.92
N ALA A 289 -2.11 13.74 -23.25
CA ALA A 289 -2.47 12.68 -24.19
C ALA A 289 -1.62 11.41 -24.00
N LYS A 290 -0.33 11.55 -23.67
CA LYS A 290 0.54 10.41 -23.35
C LYS A 290 0.13 9.71 -22.06
N VAL A 291 -0.24 10.45 -21.01
CA VAL A 291 -0.74 9.87 -19.75
C VAL A 291 -2.03 9.10 -20.00
N ASP A 292 -3.00 9.71 -20.68
CA ASP A 292 -4.28 9.07 -20.99
C ASP A 292 -4.08 7.79 -21.84
N SER A 293 -3.11 7.80 -22.76
CA SER A 293 -2.74 6.62 -23.56
C SER A 293 -2.14 5.49 -22.72
N LEU A 294 -1.27 5.82 -21.76
CA LEU A 294 -0.64 4.83 -20.88
C LEU A 294 -1.65 4.22 -19.91
N GLU A 295 -2.56 5.02 -19.37
CA GLU A 295 -3.64 4.53 -18.50
C GLU A 295 -4.58 3.58 -19.26
N LYS A 296 -4.86 3.87 -20.53
CA LYS A 296 -5.65 2.98 -21.41
C LYS A 296 -4.93 1.65 -21.66
N GLU A 297 -3.64 1.69 -21.97
CA GLU A 297 -2.83 0.48 -22.19
C GLU A 297 -2.74 -0.40 -20.93
N GLU A 298 -2.55 0.20 -19.75
CA GLU A 298 -2.56 -0.51 -18.47
C GLU A 298 -3.91 -1.18 -18.19
N LEU A 299 -5.02 -0.50 -18.52
CA LEU A 299 -6.37 -1.05 -18.37
C LEU A 299 -6.58 -2.27 -19.29
N GLU A 300 -6.14 -2.17 -20.56
CA GLU A 300 -6.20 -3.27 -21.53
C GLU A 300 -5.34 -4.46 -21.09
N GLU A 301 -4.12 -4.23 -20.59
CA GLU A 301 -3.26 -5.29 -20.08
C GLU A 301 -3.90 -5.99 -18.86
N LYS A 302 -4.48 -5.21 -17.94
CA LYS A 302 -5.19 -5.75 -16.77
C LYS A 302 -6.40 -6.59 -17.18
N LEU A 303 -7.10 -6.20 -18.24
CA LEU A 303 -8.20 -6.99 -18.80
C LEU A 303 -7.68 -8.30 -19.41
N ARG A 304 -6.57 -8.28 -20.17
CA ARG A 304 -5.95 -9.49 -20.72
C ARG A 304 -5.51 -10.46 -19.63
N ARG A 305 -4.91 -9.97 -18.54
CA ARG A 305 -4.51 -10.81 -17.40
C ARG A 305 -5.72 -11.45 -16.72
N LYS A 306 -6.82 -10.72 -16.54
CA LYS A 306 -8.07 -11.27 -16.02
C LYS A 306 -8.65 -12.35 -16.93
N GLN A 307 -8.61 -12.14 -18.25
CA GLN A 307 -9.08 -13.13 -19.21
C GLN A 307 -8.24 -14.41 -19.18
N GLN A 308 -6.91 -14.28 -19.16
CA GLN A 308 -5.99 -15.42 -19.03
C GLN A 308 -6.21 -16.19 -17.73
N GLN A 309 -6.45 -15.48 -16.61
CA GLN A 309 -6.76 -16.12 -15.34
C GLN A 309 -8.08 -16.91 -15.41
N ALA A 310 -9.13 -16.33 -16.00
CA ALA A 310 -10.41 -17.03 -16.18
C ALA A 310 -10.27 -18.27 -17.09
N GLU A 311 -9.52 -18.17 -18.19
CA GLU A 311 -9.24 -19.31 -19.07
C GLU A 311 -8.47 -20.42 -18.34
N TRP A 312 -7.50 -20.04 -17.50
CA TRP A 312 -6.74 -20.98 -16.68
C TRP A 312 -7.63 -21.68 -15.65
N GLU A 313 -8.54 -20.96 -14.99
CA GLU A 313 -9.51 -21.53 -14.06
C GLU A 313 -10.47 -22.53 -14.75
N VAL A 314 -10.97 -22.20 -15.94
CA VAL A 314 -11.78 -23.13 -16.75
C VAL A 314 -10.98 -24.37 -17.15
N ALA A 315 -9.70 -24.21 -17.52
CA ALA A 315 -8.84 -25.33 -17.85
C ALA A 315 -8.60 -26.26 -16.64
N GLN A 316 -8.40 -25.70 -15.44
CA GLN A 316 -8.30 -26.46 -14.20
C GLN A 316 -9.58 -27.26 -13.91
N GLN A 317 -10.75 -26.66 -14.05
CA GLN A 317 -12.02 -27.35 -13.85
C GLN A 317 -12.21 -28.51 -14.85
N ARG A 318 -11.81 -28.33 -16.12
CA ARG A 318 -11.87 -29.38 -17.14
C ARG A 318 -10.97 -30.58 -16.81
N LEU A 319 -9.82 -30.36 -16.18
CA LEU A 319 -8.91 -31.44 -15.75
C LEU A 319 -9.46 -32.21 -14.54
N LEU A 320 -10.23 -31.58 -13.68
CA LEU A 320 -10.78 -32.20 -12.46
C LEU A 320 -12.08 -32.98 -12.70
N LEU A 321 -12.84 -32.63 -13.73
CA LEU A 321 -14.12 -33.27 -14.09
C LEU A 321 -14.03 -34.81 -14.33
N PRO A 322 -13.04 -35.35 -15.06
CA PRO A 322 -12.94 -36.79 -15.30
C PRO A 322 -12.72 -37.61 -14.02
N HIS A 323 -11.96 -37.08 -13.06
CA HIS A 323 -11.69 -37.75 -11.79
C HIS A 323 -12.93 -37.83 -10.90
N TYR A 324 -13.78 -36.80 -10.92
CA TYR A 324 -15.01 -36.77 -10.13
C TYR A 324 -16.06 -37.76 -10.63
N TYR A 325 -16.15 -37.97 -11.94
CA TYR A 325 -17.05 -38.97 -12.53
C TYR A 325 -16.59 -40.41 -12.31
N GLN A 326 -15.27 -40.68 -12.32
CA GLN A 326 -14.74 -42.00 -12.01
C GLN A 326 -14.92 -42.42 -10.54
N GLN A 327 -14.82 -41.48 -9.59
CA GLN A 327 -15.06 -41.78 -8.17
C GLN A 327 -16.53 -42.13 -7.90
N ASN A 328 -17.48 -41.39 -8.47
CA ASN A 328 -18.91 -41.69 -8.28
C ASN A 328 -19.36 -43.00 -8.96
N LEU A 329 -18.77 -43.38 -10.08
CA LEU A 329 -19.09 -44.67 -10.74
C LEU A 329 -18.66 -45.89 -9.92
N ASN A 330 -17.58 -45.77 -9.13
CA ASN A 330 -17.10 -46.85 -8.27
C ASN A 330 -17.94 -47.01 -6.98
N GLU A 331 -18.72 -46.01 -6.57
CA GLU A 331 -19.63 -46.12 -5.41
C GLU A 331 -21.00 -46.72 -5.78
N ILE A 332 -21.39 -46.71 -7.06
CA ILE A 332 -22.74 -47.14 -7.51
C ILE A 332 -22.79 -48.62 -7.93
N LEU A 333 -21.66 -49.31 -8.07
CA LEU A 333 -21.61 -50.75 -8.35
C LEU A 333 -21.23 -51.53 -7.07
N PRO A 334 -22.19 -51.94 -6.23
CA PRO A 334 -21.90 -52.89 -5.16
C PRO A 334 -21.47 -54.21 -5.78
N ASN A 335 -20.32 -54.72 -5.32
CA ASN A 335 -19.78 -56.02 -5.65
C ASN A 335 -20.86 -57.10 -5.50
N HIS A 336 -21.39 -57.58 -6.62
CA HIS A 336 -22.01 -58.90 -6.69
C HIS A 336 -20.87 -59.91 -6.79
N SER A 337 -20.56 -60.55 -5.66
CA SER A 337 -19.73 -61.75 -5.56
C SER A 337 -20.41 -62.72 -4.61
#